data_AF-A0A820NJX9-F1
#
_entry.id   AF-A0A820NJX9-F1
#
_cell.length_a   1.000
_cell.length_b   1.000
_cell.length_c   1.000
_cell.angle_alpha   90.00
_cell.angle_beta   90.00
_cell.angle_gamma   90.00
#
_symmetry.space_group_name_H-M   'P 1'
#
loop_
_entity.id
_entity.type
_entity.pdbx_description
1 polymer ?
#
loop_
_entity_poly.entity_id
_entity_poly.type
_entity_poly.pdbx_seq_one_letter_code
_entity_poly.pdbx_strand_id
1 'polypeptide(L)'
;MNVITVDWSGGNQFPYGQAAANTVIVAAVVRQLLQAMISTGAQPQQMHLIGHSLGAHISSYVGRDLPNLGRISGLGIIYIRN
;
A
#
# COMPACT_ATOMS: atom_id res chain seq x y z
N MET A 1 9.06 15.42 8.66
CA MET A 1 8.87 14.11 8.00
C MET A 1 7.94 13.29 8.89
N ASN A 2 6.85 12.77 8.34
CA ASN A 2 5.91 11.91 9.07
C ASN A 2 6.10 10.47 8.59
N VAL A 3 6.13 9.52 9.50
CA VAL A 3 6.26 8.09 9.18
C VAL A 3 5.04 7.38 9.73
N ILE A 4 4.34 6.65 8.85
CA ILE A 4 3.15 5.88 9.19
C ILE A 4 3.44 4.42 8.83
N THR A 5 3.38 3.54 9.83
CA THR A 5 3.52 2.11 9.62
C THR A 5 2.16 1.47 9.46
N VAL A 6 1.98 0.69 8.40
CA VAL A 6 0.76 -0.10 8.17
C VAL A 6 1.00 -1.51 8.64
N ASP A 7 0.53 -1.83 9.85
CA ASP A 7 0.48 -3.20 10.34
C ASP A 7 -0.77 -3.90 9.80
N TRP A 8 -0.55 -4.97 9.04
CA TRP A 8 -1.58 -5.84 8.48
C TRP A 8 -1.26 -7.32 8.76
N SER A 9 -0.55 -7.59 9.86
CA SER A 9 -0.16 -8.92 10.33
C SER A 9 -1.32 -9.92 10.42
N GLY A 10 -2.53 -9.44 10.76
CA GLY A 10 -3.74 -10.26 10.76
C GLY A 10 -4.19 -10.76 9.39
N GLY A 11 -3.73 -10.14 8.29
CA GLY A 11 -4.13 -10.47 6.92
C GLY A 11 -3.03 -11.09 6.06
N ASN A 12 -1.81 -11.23 6.58
CA ASN A 12 -0.65 -11.73 5.82
C ASN A 12 -0.25 -13.18 6.12
N GLN A 13 -1.10 -13.90 6.84
CA GLN A 13 -0.86 -15.28 7.28
C GLN A 13 -1.16 -16.31 6.17
N PHE A 14 -0.75 -17.56 6.40
CA PHE A 14 -1.06 -18.69 5.52
C PHE A 14 -2.59 -18.89 5.40
N PRO A 15 -3.12 -19.25 4.21
CA PRO A 15 -2.41 -19.57 2.96
C PRO A 15 -1.95 -18.35 2.16
N TYR A 16 -0.81 -18.49 1.48
CA TYR A 16 -0.18 -17.39 0.74
C TYR A 16 -1.09 -16.79 -0.34
N GLY A 17 -1.89 -17.61 -1.04
CA GLY A 17 -2.89 -17.10 -2.00
C GLY A 17 -3.91 -16.18 -1.35
N GLN A 18 -4.32 -16.46 -0.11
CA GLN A 18 -5.22 -15.58 0.64
C GLN A 18 -4.50 -14.31 1.11
N ALA A 19 -3.25 -14.41 1.59
CA ALA A 19 -2.45 -13.24 1.93
C ALA A 19 -2.26 -12.31 0.72
N ALA A 20 -2.03 -12.88 -0.47
CA ALA A 20 -1.97 -12.17 -1.74
C ALA A 20 -3.30 -11.48 -2.07
N ALA A 21 -4.44 -12.19 -1.98
CA ALA A 21 -5.76 -11.59 -2.19
C ALA A 21 -6.07 -10.45 -1.21
N ASN A 22 -5.67 -10.59 0.05
CA ASN A 22 -5.88 -9.59 1.09
C ASN A 22 -5.15 -8.26 0.82
N THR A 23 -4.07 -8.26 0.01
CA THR A 23 -3.36 -7.02 -0.35
C THR A 23 -4.26 -5.99 -1.01
N VAL A 24 -5.28 -6.41 -1.76
CA VAL A 24 -6.25 -5.51 -2.40
C VAL A 24 -7.09 -4.78 -1.35
N ILE A 25 -7.51 -5.49 -0.30
CA ILE A 25 -8.30 -4.93 0.81
C ILE A 25 -7.43 -3.94 1.59
N VAL A 26 -6.21 -4.33 1.94
CA VAL A 26 -5.28 -3.45 2.67
C VAL A 26 -4.98 -2.18 1.87
N ALA A 27 -4.76 -2.31 0.55
CA ALA A 27 -4.57 -1.15 -0.33
C ALA A 27 -5.78 -0.21 -0.33
N ALA A 28 -7.01 -0.74 -0.33
CA ALA A 28 -8.21 0.10 -0.25
C ALA A 28 -8.28 0.92 1.05
N VAL A 29 -7.91 0.31 2.19
CA VAL A 29 -7.87 0.99 3.50
C VAL A 29 -6.75 2.04 3.54
N VAL A 30 -5.55 1.72 3.05
CA VAL A 30 -4.44 2.68 2.96
C VAL A 30 -4.82 3.87 2.09
N ARG A 31 -5.47 3.63 0.94
CA ARG A 31 -5.97 4.69 0.07
C ARG A 31 -6.96 5.60 0.80
N GLN A 32 -7.91 5.04 1.57
CA GLN A 32 -8.87 5.85 2.34
C GLN A 32 -8.17 6.75 3.35
N LEU A 33 -7.14 6.24 4.04
CA LEU A 33 -6.31 7.04 4.94
C LEU A 33 -5.62 8.19 4.19
N LEU A 34 -4.96 7.91 3.07
CA LEU A 34 -4.28 8.96 2.29
C LEU A 34 -5.28 9.99 1.74
N GLN A 35 -6.46 9.57 1.29
CA GLN A 35 -7.52 10.48 0.83
C GLN A 35 -8.01 11.39 1.97
N ALA A 36 -8.17 10.86 3.19
CA ALA A 36 -8.51 11.67 4.36
C ALA A 36 -7.39 12.67 4.71
N MET A 37 -6.12 12.26 4.59
CA MET A 37 -5.01 13.20 4.77
C MET A 37 -5.02 14.30 3.70
N ILE A 38 -5.28 13.94 2.44
CA ILE A 38 -5.37 14.90 1.34
C ILE A 38 -6.52 15.88 1.56
N SER A 39 -7.69 15.40 2.02
CA SER A 39 -8.82 16.29 2.31
C SER A 39 -8.55 17.25 3.48
N THR A 40 -7.61 16.92 4.37
CA THR A 40 -7.13 17.82 5.43
C THR A 40 -5.97 18.73 5.01
N GLY A 41 -5.55 18.68 3.74
CA GLY A 41 -4.55 19.60 3.16
C GLY A 41 -3.19 18.97 2.82
N ALA A 42 -3.00 17.66 3.05
CA ALA A 42 -1.76 16.99 2.66
C ALA A 42 -1.62 16.90 1.13
N GLN A 43 -0.41 17.17 0.61
CA GLN A 43 -0.15 17.13 -0.82
C GLN A 43 0.28 15.70 -1.24
N PRO A 44 -0.38 15.06 -2.23
CA PRO A 44 -0.01 13.72 -2.72
C PRO A 44 1.46 13.61 -3.14
N GLN A 45 2.02 14.67 -3.71
CA GLN A 45 3.40 14.73 -4.20
C GLN A 45 4.43 14.67 -3.06
N GLN A 46 4.01 14.91 -1.82
CA GLN A 46 4.86 14.77 -0.63
C GLN A 46 4.75 13.38 0.01
N MET A 47 3.91 12.49 -0.55
CA MET A 47 3.72 11.14 -0.04
C MET A 47 4.66 10.16 -0.75
N HIS A 48 5.31 9.31 0.04
CA HIS A 48 6.18 8.24 -0.45
C HIS A 48 5.73 6.92 0.16
N LEU A 49 5.30 5.99 -0.69
CA LEU A 49 4.91 4.64 -0.28
C LEU A 49 6.12 3.71 -0.42
N ILE A 50 6.40 2.94 0.63
CA ILE A 50 7.46 1.94 0.65
C ILE A 50 6.82 0.60 0.99
N GLY A 51 6.97 -0.37 0.10
CA GLY A 51 6.37 -1.69 0.24
C GLY A 51 7.40 -2.80 0.04
N HIS A 52 7.52 -3.71 1.01
CA HIS A 52 8.35 -4.91 0.90
C HIS A 52 7.50 -6.15 0.59
N SER A 53 7.95 -7.02 -0.31
CA SER A 53 7.26 -8.29 -0.62
C SER A 53 5.79 -8.05 -1.05
N LEU A 54 4.79 -8.66 -0.39
CA LEU A 54 3.37 -8.36 -0.64
C LEU A 54 3.01 -6.88 -0.42
N GLY A 55 3.75 -6.18 0.44
CA GLY A 55 3.62 -4.73 0.63
C GLY A 55 3.95 -3.91 -0.62
N ALA A 56 4.80 -4.42 -1.52
CA ALA A 56 5.08 -3.76 -2.79
C ALA A 56 3.82 -3.76 -3.68
N HIS A 57 3.06 -4.86 -3.69
CA HIS A 57 1.77 -4.93 -4.38
C HIS A 57 0.73 -4.01 -3.75
N ILE A 58 0.65 -3.97 -2.42
CA ILE A 58 -0.22 -3.01 -1.70
C ILE A 58 0.08 -1.58 -2.17
N SER A 59 1.37 -1.19 -2.17
CA SER A 59 1.79 0.15 -2.59
C SER A 59 1.44 0.45 -4.06
N SER A 60 1.62 -0.53 -4.94
CA SER A 60 1.24 -0.43 -6.36
C SER A 60 -0.27 -0.28 -6.55
N TYR A 61 -1.09 -1.03 -5.81
CA TYR A 61 -2.55 -0.91 -5.86
C TYR A 61 -3.03 0.46 -5.38
N VAL A 62 -2.43 0.98 -4.30
CA VAL A 62 -2.73 2.34 -3.83
C VAL A 62 -2.37 3.36 -4.92
N GLY A 63 -1.18 3.25 -5.51
CA GLY A 63 -0.72 4.18 -6.53
C GLY A 63 -1.48 4.13 -7.85
N ARG A 64 -2.01 2.96 -8.22
CA ARG A 64 -2.89 2.81 -9.40
C ARG A 64 -4.15 3.66 -9.26
N ASP A 65 -4.70 3.72 -8.05
CA ASP A 65 -6.01 4.34 -7.81
C ASP A 65 -5.90 5.72 -7.12
N LEU A 66 -4.68 6.19 -6.82
CA LEU A 66 -4.40 7.49 -6.22
C LEU A 66 -3.31 8.22 -7.03
N PRO A 67 -3.70 9.10 -7.97
CA PRO A 67 -2.74 9.77 -8.85
C PRO A 67 -1.86 10.77 -8.09
N ASN A 68 -0.74 11.16 -8.71
CA ASN A 68 0.17 12.20 -8.23
C ASN A 68 0.89 11.92 -6.90
N LEU A 69 0.97 10.66 -6.48
CA LEU A 69 1.88 10.27 -5.40
C LEU A 69 3.33 10.64 -5.77
N GLY A 70 4.06 11.22 -4.83
CA GLY A 70 5.42 11.67 -5.07
C GLY A 70 6.37 10.53 -5.43
N ARG A 71 6.23 9.38 -4.77
CA ARG A 71 7.09 8.22 -5.02
C ARG A 71 6.47 6.90 -4.52
N ILE A 72 6.81 5.81 -5.19
CA ILE A 72 6.58 4.44 -4.73
C ILE A 72 7.92 3.69 -4.79
N SER A 73 8.25 2.93 -3.76
CA SER A 73 9.44 2.06 -3.72
C SER A 73 9.05 0.65 -3.33
N GLY A 74 9.22 -0.28 -4.27
CA GLY A 74 9.04 -1.72 -4.04
C GLY A 74 10.37 -2.36 -3.65
N LEU A 75 10.38 -3.12 -2.55
CA LEU A 75 11.54 -3.86 -2.07
C LEU A 75 11.25 -5.36 -2.18
N GLY A 76 11.92 -6.06 -3.10
CA GLY A 76 11.73 -7.50 -3.29
C GLY A 76 10.30 -7.86 -3.74
N ILE A 77 9.86 -7.32 -4.89
CA ILE A 77 8.54 -7.65 -5.42
C ILE A 77 8.45 -9.15 -5.75
N ILE A 78 7.37 -9.78 -5.33
CA ILE A 78 7.14 -11.22 -5.50
C ILE A 78 6.10 -11.46 -6.59
N TYR A 79 6.26 -12.51 -7.40
CA TYR A 79 5.26 -12.88 -8.40
C TYR A 79 4.26 -13.85 -7.78
N ILE A 80 2.99 -13.44 -7.70
CA ILE A 80 1.90 -14.33 -7.29
C ILE A 80 1.58 -15.20 -8.50
N ARG A 81 1.98 -16.47 -8.45
CA ARG A 81 1.55 -17.50 -9.42
C ARG A 81 0.34 -18.23 -8.83
N ASN A 82 -0.74 -18.28 -9.60
CA ASN A 82 -1.89 -19.15 -9.31
C ASN A 82 -1.53 -20.61 -9.57
#